data_AF-A0A957VBF0-F1
#
_entry.id   AF-A0A957VBF0-F1
#
_cell.length_a   1.000
_cell.length_b   1.000
_cell.length_c   1.000
_cell.angle_alpha   90.00
_cell.angle_beta   90.00
_cell.angle_gamma   90.00
#
_symmetry.space_group_name_H-M   'P 1'
#
loop_
_entity.id
_entity.type
_entity.pdbx_description
1 polymer ?
#
loop_
_entity_poly.entity_id
_entity_poly.type
_entity_poly.pdbx_seq_one_letter_code
_entity_poly.pdbx_strand_id
1 'polypeptide(L)'
;MTRHLGWLIILIFLLVACRTTEAVTVVEALPLPDTPTSAPPTPTQLFARPHPPTVTPLPPTATAGPPPTPTITPLASLRQITQGACCTGVYWNEESTEVRFIDQPNAADPVGVWGVDVTQPGAVPQLITDRLGIYNEARTHLAYPDPSQGLAIIERLADGQTWAIDTQGSSLSFTPAGGVLWTVSDAELSWQARTNQIWLADLDGSNARTLITLQRGSPAAWLSDEELLVSESVPDSEDVLLSVVSLADGRTREFARLPSFRDGLLSPDRRYLIFMIRFETDEFKNGLWLVDLQSDSQLPKPLPFFGTYRWRDDQHLIYVPFDPAATGHIFYEYDLATGQSRRLSPDNPQAESLLISNNDWRVSPDGRKIALVAARGTDLDGIWVLELAAN
;
A
#
# COMPACT_ATOMS: atom_id res chain seq x y z
N MET A 1 29.69 -34.78 -30.44
CA MET A 1 30.18 -34.56 -29.07
C MET A 1 30.35 -33.07 -28.89
N THR A 2 29.25 -32.42 -28.55
CA THR A 2 29.03 -30.98 -28.69
C THR A 2 28.59 -30.44 -27.34
N ARG A 3 29.29 -29.39 -26.89
CA ARG A 3 29.05 -28.67 -25.63
C ARG A 3 27.83 -27.75 -25.82
N HIS A 4 26.90 -27.77 -24.86
CA HIS A 4 25.83 -26.79 -24.74
C HIS A 4 26.25 -25.70 -23.73
N LEU A 5 26.24 -24.45 -24.21
CA LEU A 5 26.50 -23.23 -23.46
C LEU A 5 25.14 -22.61 -23.11
N GLY A 6 24.94 -22.32 -21.83
CA GLY A 6 23.72 -21.73 -21.28
C GLY A 6 23.50 -20.29 -21.71
N TRP A 7 22.22 -19.95 -21.87
CA TRP A 7 21.75 -18.59 -22.16
C TRP A 7 21.35 -17.89 -20.86
N LEU A 8 21.99 -16.75 -20.64
CA LEU A 8 21.67 -15.69 -19.70
C LEU A 8 20.84 -14.65 -20.49
N ILE A 9 19.58 -14.38 -20.12
CA ILE A 9 18.84 -13.24 -20.66
C ILE A 9 18.64 -12.21 -19.54
N ILE A 10 19.37 -11.12 -19.71
CA ILE A 10 19.29 -9.84 -19.03
C ILE A 10 18.11 -9.07 -19.65
N LEU A 11 17.16 -8.60 -18.84
CA LEU A 11 16.12 -7.69 -19.33
C LEU A 11 16.68 -6.26 -19.38
N ILE A 12 17.10 -5.85 -20.58
CA ILE A 12 17.50 -4.48 -20.93
C ILE A 12 16.26 -3.74 -21.43
N PHE A 13 15.93 -2.62 -20.77
CA PHE A 13 15.06 -1.56 -21.31
C PHE A 13 15.88 -0.68 -22.28
N LEU A 14 15.59 -0.67 -23.58
CA LEU A 14 15.91 0.46 -24.48
C LEU A 14 15.23 0.35 -25.87
N LEU A 15 14.38 1.35 -26.15
CA LEU A 15 14.11 2.04 -27.43
C LEU A 15 14.06 1.25 -28.76
N VAL A 16 12.87 1.24 -29.38
CA VAL A 16 12.73 1.29 -30.85
C VAL A 16 11.68 2.33 -31.22
N ALA A 17 12.15 3.42 -31.82
CA ALA A 17 11.35 4.33 -32.64
C ALA A 17 11.64 4.01 -34.11
N CYS A 18 10.60 3.68 -34.89
CA CYS A 18 10.63 3.93 -36.33
C CYS A 18 9.22 4.11 -36.90
N ARG A 19 9.14 5.11 -37.78
CA ARG A 19 7.96 5.72 -38.41
C ARG A 19 7.19 4.76 -39.33
N THR A 20 5.88 4.93 -39.35
CA THR A 20 5.05 4.85 -40.57
C THR A 20 4.05 6.01 -40.58
N THR A 21 4.05 6.77 -41.67
CA THR A 21 3.13 7.87 -41.92
C THR A 21 2.03 7.34 -42.83
N GLU A 22 0.83 7.13 -42.30
CA GLU A 22 -0.36 6.86 -43.11
C GLU A 22 -1.29 8.08 -43.08
N ALA A 23 -1.80 8.42 -44.27
CA ALA A 23 -2.70 9.55 -44.46
C ALA A 23 -4.09 9.20 -43.93
N VAL A 24 -4.51 9.91 -42.87
CA VAL A 24 -5.88 9.84 -42.36
C VAL A 24 -6.80 10.61 -43.31
N THR A 25 -7.80 9.90 -43.82
CA THR A 25 -8.89 10.50 -44.60
C THR A 25 -9.91 11.08 -43.61
N VAL A 26 -10.13 12.38 -43.65
CA VAL A 26 -11.12 13.07 -42.81
C VAL A 26 -12.52 12.69 -43.30
N VAL A 27 -13.28 11.99 -42.47
CA VAL A 27 -14.71 11.77 -42.68
C VAL A 27 -15.46 12.92 -42.01
N GLU A 28 -16.23 13.65 -42.81
CA GLU A 28 -17.10 14.75 -42.38
C GLU A 28 -18.23 14.20 -41.50
N ALA A 29 -18.27 14.64 -40.23
CA ALA A 29 -19.26 14.19 -39.26
C ALA A 29 -20.61 14.88 -39.48
N LEU A 30 -21.68 14.08 -39.48
CA LEU A 30 -23.06 14.57 -39.47
C LEU A 30 -23.39 15.26 -38.13
N PRO A 31 -24.24 16.30 -38.13
CA PRO A 31 -24.66 16.98 -36.90
C PRO A 31 -25.53 16.05 -36.02
N LEU A 32 -25.17 15.95 -34.75
CA LEU A 32 -25.97 15.29 -33.71
C LEU A 32 -27.15 16.18 -33.29
N PRO A 33 -28.32 15.59 -32.97
CA PRO A 33 -29.47 16.33 -32.46
C PRO A 33 -29.26 16.82 -31.02
N ASP A 34 -29.74 18.03 -30.74
CA ASP A 34 -29.67 18.71 -29.44
C ASP A 34 -30.38 17.90 -28.34
N THR A 35 -29.61 17.29 -27.44
CA THR A 35 -30.13 16.75 -26.17
C THR A 35 -30.27 17.89 -25.14
N PRO A 36 -31.38 17.96 -24.40
CA PRO A 36 -31.58 18.97 -23.36
C PRO A 36 -30.62 18.76 -22.19
N THR A 37 -29.73 19.72 -21.99
CA THR A 37 -28.80 19.83 -20.86
C THR A 37 -29.58 20.00 -19.54
N SER A 38 -29.73 18.92 -18.76
CA SER A 38 -29.99 19.07 -17.32
C SER A 38 -28.67 19.39 -16.63
N ALA A 39 -28.60 20.53 -15.95
CA ALA A 39 -27.41 20.93 -15.20
C ALA A 39 -27.07 19.86 -14.14
N PRO A 40 -25.83 19.35 -14.10
CA PRO A 40 -25.39 18.46 -13.04
C PRO A 40 -25.40 19.19 -11.69
N PRO A 41 -25.70 18.50 -10.57
CA PRO A 41 -25.61 19.10 -9.24
C PRO A 41 -24.20 19.62 -8.97
N THR A 42 -24.11 20.78 -8.34
CA THR A 42 -22.83 21.41 -7.98
C THR A 42 -22.08 20.50 -7.00
N PRO A 43 -20.84 20.06 -7.31
CA PRO A 43 -20.06 19.23 -6.40
C PRO A 43 -19.74 20.03 -5.12
N THR A 44 -20.03 19.44 -3.97
CA THR A 44 -19.63 19.98 -2.66
C THR A 44 -18.10 19.92 -2.55
N GLN A 45 -17.44 21.07 -2.52
CA GLN A 45 -15.99 21.10 -2.29
C GLN A 45 -15.67 20.65 -0.85
N LEU A 46 -14.90 19.58 -0.72
CA LEU A 46 -14.54 18.96 0.56
C LEU A 46 -13.41 19.69 1.32
N PHE A 47 -12.81 20.73 0.73
CA PHE A 47 -11.67 21.44 1.34
C PHE A 47 -12.07 22.84 1.77
N ALA A 48 -12.48 22.99 3.03
CA ALA A 48 -12.54 24.31 3.66
C ALA A 48 -11.10 24.80 3.90
N ARG A 49 -10.80 26.06 3.55
CA ARG A 49 -9.51 26.66 3.88
C ARG A 49 -9.28 26.61 5.41
N PRO A 50 -8.14 26.08 5.89
CA PRO A 50 -7.81 26.15 7.30
C PRO A 50 -7.73 27.64 7.72
N HIS A 51 -8.50 28.00 8.74
CA HIS A 51 -8.39 29.33 9.34
C HIS A 51 -7.10 29.40 10.17
N PRO A 52 -6.36 30.52 10.14
CA PRO A 52 -5.21 30.70 11.02
C PRO A 52 -5.67 30.59 12.49
N PRO A 53 -4.90 29.91 13.37
CA PRO A 53 -5.29 29.70 14.75
C PRO A 53 -5.47 31.05 15.47
N THR A 54 -6.62 31.23 16.10
CA THR A 54 -6.86 32.37 17.00
C THR A 54 -6.08 32.12 18.29
N VAL A 55 -5.07 32.95 18.55
CA VAL A 55 -4.27 32.90 19.77
C VAL A 55 -5.16 33.25 20.96
N THR A 56 -5.52 32.24 21.77
CA THR A 56 -6.26 32.44 23.03
C THR A 56 -5.25 32.66 24.16
N PRO A 57 -5.41 33.69 25.02
CA PRO A 57 -4.52 33.91 26.14
C PRO A 57 -4.60 32.78 27.15
N LEU A 58 -3.43 32.30 27.59
CA LEU A 58 -3.27 31.20 28.54
C LEU A 58 -3.89 31.54 29.91
N PRO A 59 -4.66 30.61 30.52
CA PRO A 59 -5.10 30.73 31.91
C PRO A 59 -3.92 30.63 32.89
N PRO A 60 -4.07 31.16 34.12
CA PRO A 60 -2.99 31.17 35.12
C PRO A 60 -2.56 29.75 35.52
N THR A 61 -1.25 29.57 35.58
CA THR A 61 -0.54 28.33 35.94
C THR A 61 -0.97 27.81 37.31
N ALA A 62 -1.56 26.61 37.35
CA ALA A 62 -1.80 25.87 38.58
C ALA A 62 -0.47 25.38 39.20
N THR A 63 -0.37 25.46 40.52
CA THR A 63 0.78 24.98 41.31
C THR A 63 0.99 23.48 41.10
N ALA A 64 2.17 23.09 40.62
CA ALA A 64 2.53 21.71 40.35
C ALA A 64 2.54 20.85 41.62
N GLY A 65 1.86 19.70 41.57
CA GLY A 65 2.01 18.63 42.55
C GLY A 65 3.40 17.98 42.49
N PRO A 66 3.74 17.12 43.47
CA PRO A 66 5.03 16.44 43.49
C PRO A 66 5.26 15.66 42.18
N PRO A 67 6.50 15.67 41.65
CA PRO A 67 6.81 15.01 40.39
C PRO A 67 6.51 13.51 40.50
N PRO A 68 5.83 12.91 39.51
CA PRO A 68 5.63 11.47 39.50
C PRO A 68 6.98 10.75 39.50
N THR A 69 7.07 9.67 40.26
CA THR A 69 8.24 8.79 40.26
C THR A 69 8.48 8.28 38.83
N PRO A 70 9.71 8.40 38.27
CA PRO A 70 9.99 7.98 36.91
C PRO A 70 9.71 6.48 36.79
N THR A 71 8.75 6.13 35.95
CA THR A 71 8.57 4.74 35.52
C THR A 71 9.73 4.44 34.56
N ILE A 72 10.53 3.42 34.88
CA ILE A 72 11.62 2.97 34.00
C ILE A 72 10.96 2.32 32.78
N THR A 73 10.75 3.09 31.73
CA THR A 73 10.30 2.58 30.43
C THR A 73 11.43 1.74 29.85
N PRO A 74 11.20 0.45 29.51
CA PRO A 74 12.24 -0.38 28.91
C PRO A 74 12.69 0.25 27.59
N LEU A 75 14.02 0.32 27.42
CA LEU A 75 14.67 0.92 26.26
C LEU A 75 14.25 0.19 24.98
N ALA A 76 13.95 0.94 23.92
CA ALA A 76 13.75 0.37 22.59
C ALA A 76 15.04 -0.35 22.14
N SER A 77 14.98 -1.68 22.01
CA SER A 77 16.13 -2.47 21.56
C SER A 77 16.11 -2.63 20.05
N LEU A 78 17.24 -2.34 19.43
CA LEU A 78 17.45 -2.54 17.99
C LEU A 78 18.40 -3.73 17.81
N ARG A 79 18.04 -4.66 16.92
CA ARG A 79 18.90 -5.80 16.56
C ARG A 79 18.88 -6.07 15.07
N GLN A 80 20.02 -6.53 14.56
CA GLN A 80 20.13 -7.05 13.21
C GLN A 80 19.76 -8.53 13.20
N ILE A 81 18.95 -8.97 12.24
CA ILE A 81 18.48 -10.36 12.12
C ILE A 81 18.98 -11.07 10.85
N THR A 82 19.54 -10.33 9.89
CA THR A 82 20.24 -10.88 8.72
C THR A 82 21.52 -10.10 8.43
N GLN A 83 22.45 -10.69 7.69
CA GLN A 83 23.70 -10.04 7.29
C GLN A 83 23.81 -9.95 5.75
N GLY A 84 24.49 -8.92 5.26
CA GLY A 84 24.85 -8.78 3.86
C GLY A 84 23.77 -8.10 3.00
N ALA A 85 24.04 -8.00 1.69
CA ALA A 85 23.22 -7.25 0.73
C ALA A 85 21.89 -7.95 0.34
N CYS A 86 21.41 -8.87 1.19
CA CYS A 86 20.24 -9.69 0.94
C CYS A 86 18.93 -8.92 1.19
N CYS A 87 17.86 -9.54 0.68
CA CYS A 87 16.52 -9.42 1.23
C CYS A 87 15.71 -8.18 0.81
N THR A 88 14.49 -8.40 0.33
CA THR A 88 13.48 -7.35 0.10
C THR A 88 12.08 -7.87 0.41
N GLY A 89 11.15 -6.93 0.58
CA GLY A 89 9.76 -7.22 0.86
C GLY A 89 9.61 -7.81 2.25
N VAL A 90 10.12 -7.12 3.28
CA VAL A 90 9.97 -7.60 4.65
C VAL A 90 8.52 -7.56 5.08
N TYR A 91 8.06 -8.58 5.79
CA TYR A 91 6.74 -8.63 6.41
C TYR A 91 6.76 -9.55 7.64
N TRP A 92 5.72 -9.46 8.45
CA TRP A 92 5.57 -10.26 9.66
C TRP A 92 4.63 -11.43 9.44
N ASN A 93 4.84 -12.54 10.15
CA ASN A 93 3.75 -13.49 10.37
C ASN A 93 2.66 -12.87 11.26
N GLU A 94 1.49 -13.51 11.30
CA GLU A 94 0.33 -13.04 12.06
C GLU A 94 0.61 -12.95 13.56
N GLU A 95 1.42 -13.86 14.08
CA GLU A 95 1.76 -13.93 15.51
C GLU A 95 2.82 -12.91 15.94
N SER A 96 3.38 -12.10 15.02
CA SER A 96 4.42 -11.12 15.32
C SER A 96 5.72 -11.73 15.91
N THR A 97 5.98 -13.01 15.60
CA THR A 97 7.12 -13.79 16.10
C THR A 97 8.18 -14.07 15.04
N GLU A 98 7.87 -13.89 13.76
CA GLU A 98 8.76 -14.18 12.63
C GLU A 98 8.74 -13.04 11.62
N VAL A 99 9.93 -12.60 11.21
CA VAL A 99 10.09 -11.68 10.07
C VAL A 99 10.40 -12.50 8.83
N ARG A 100 9.59 -12.32 7.79
CA ARG A 100 9.70 -12.97 6.49
C ARG A 100 10.14 -12.00 5.41
N PHE A 101 10.82 -12.51 4.40
CA PHE A 101 11.38 -11.73 3.29
C PHE A 101 11.69 -12.63 2.10
N ILE A 102 11.86 -12.04 0.91
CA ILE A 102 12.26 -12.77 -0.30
C ILE A 102 13.79 -12.75 -0.39
N ASP A 103 14.40 -13.93 -0.56
CA ASP A 103 15.84 -14.06 -0.68
C ASP A 103 16.29 -15.30 -1.46
N GLN A 104 17.57 -15.32 -1.82
CA GLN A 104 18.33 -16.46 -2.29
C GLN A 104 19.74 -16.41 -1.65
N PRO A 105 19.90 -16.91 -0.41
CA PRO A 105 21.12 -16.69 0.38
C PRO A 105 22.40 -17.13 -0.31
N ASN A 106 22.37 -18.26 -1.02
CA ASN A 106 23.46 -18.74 -1.87
C ASN A 106 22.94 -19.14 -3.25
N ALA A 107 23.82 -19.17 -4.25
CA ALA A 107 23.46 -19.57 -5.62
C ALA A 107 22.91 -21.00 -5.73
N ALA A 108 23.18 -21.86 -4.75
CA ALA A 108 22.66 -23.22 -4.67
C ALA A 108 21.31 -23.32 -3.93
N ASP A 109 20.92 -22.27 -3.18
CA ASP A 109 19.66 -22.22 -2.47
C ASP A 109 18.52 -21.82 -3.42
N PRO A 110 17.28 -22.27 -3.16
CA PRO A 110 16.13 -21.80 -3.90
C PRO A 110 15.85 -20.32 -3.61
N VAL A 111 15.41 -19.59 -4.63
CA VAL A 111 14.74 -18.31 -4.42
C VAL A 111 13.41 -18.60 -3.73
N GLY A 112 13.15 -17.95 -2.60
CA GLY A 112 11.95 -18.23 -1.82
C GLY A 112 11.65 -17.16 -0.79
N VAL A 113 10.62 -17.44 0.00
CA VAL A 113 10.36 -16.73 1.25
C VAL A 113 11.19 -17.38 2.34
N TRP A 114 12.04 -16.58 2.96
CA TRP A 114 12.83 -16.94 4.12
C TRP A 114 12.27 -16.23 5.35
N GLY A 115 12.50 -16.80 6.53
CA GLY A 115 11.99 -16.30 7.80
C GLY A 115 13.06 -16.36 8.90
N VAL A 116 12.98 -15.42 9.84
CA VAL A 116 13.77 -15.44 11.07
C VAL A 116 12.81 -15.33 12.26
N ASP A 117 12.79 -16.34 13.13
CA ASP A 117 12.08 -16.30 14.41
C ASP A 117 12.75 -15.28 15.33
N VAL A 118 12.09 -14.15 15.53
CA VAL A 118 12.62 -13.06 16.34
C VAL A 118 12.45 -13.33 17.83
N THR A 119 11.72 -14.35 18.26
CA THR A 119 11.62 -14.70 19.69
C THR A 119 12.86 -15.44 20.18
N GLN A 120 13.65 -16.02 19.27
CA GLN A 120 14.85 -16.78 19.58
C GLN A 120 16.11 -15.95 19.32
N PRO A 121 16.93 -15.69 20.36
CA PRO A 121 18.20 -15.00 20.18
C PRO A 121 19.13 -15.77 19.24
N GLY A 122 19.66 -15.10 18.21
CA GLY A 122 20.59 -15.71 17.26
C GLY A 122 19.95 -16.66 16.25
N ALA A 123 18.62 -16.65 16.10
CA ALA A 123 17.95 -17.35 15.01
C ALA A 123 18.54 -16.94 13.66
N VAL A 124 18.77 -17.93 12.80
CA VAL A 124 19.27 -17.74 11.43
C VAL A 124 18.12 -17.84 10.43
N PRO A 125 18.22 -17.22 9.25
CA PRO A 125 17.24 -17.38 8.18
C PRO A 125 16.96 -18.86 7.86
N GLN A 126 15.69 -19.21 7.79
CA GLN A 126 15.21 -20.53 7.35
C GLN A 126 14.26 -20.37 6.17
N LEU A 127 14.34 -21.28 5.21
CA LEU A 127 13.41 -21.31 4.08
C LEU A 127 12.02 -21.67 4.61
N ILE A 128 11.07 -20.75 4.46
CA ILE A 128 9.65 -20.98 4.77
C ILE A 128 8.97 -21.67 3.61
N THR A 129 9.24 -21.19 2.40
CA THR A 129 8.68 -21.76 1.17
C THR A 129 9.46 -21.27 -0.05
N ASP A 130 9.67 -22.14 -1.03
CA ASP A 130 10.17 -21.78 -2.36
C ASP A 130 9.03 -21.35 -3.32
N ARG A 131 7.79 -21.34 -2.81
CA ARG A 131 6.59 -20.98 -3.57
C ARG A 131 6.32 -19.48 -3.46
N LEU A 132 6.74 -18.76 -4.49
CA LEU A 132 6.49 -17.32 -4.63
C LEU A 132 5.12 -17.07 -5.25
N GLY A 133 4.31 -16.28 -4.56
CA GLY A 133 2.98 -15.86 -5.01
C GLY A 133 2.25 -15.09 -3.90
N ILE A 134 0.97 -14.85 -4.13
CA ILE A 134 0.08 -14.18 -3.18
C ILE A 134 -0.65 -15.29 -2.41
N TYR A 135 -0.67 -15.21 -1.08
CA TYR A 135 -1.45 -16.13 -0.26
C TYR A 135 -2.77 -15.45 0.13
N ASN A 136 -3.84 -16.23 0.26
CA ASN A 136 -5.03 -15.71 0.94
C ASN A 136 -4.75 -15.52 2.43
N GLU A 137 -5.60 -14.77 3.13
CA GLU A 137 -5.41 -14.45 4.56
C GLU A 137 -5.24 -15.71 5.42
N ALA A 138 -6.08 -16.72 5.20
CA ALA A 138 -6.01 -18.00 5.91
C ALA A 138 -4.83 -18.90 5.49
N ARG A 139 -4.00 -18.49 4.51
CA ARG A 139 -2.87 -19.25 3.95
C ARG A 139 -3.24 -20.68 3.55
N THR A 140 -4.44 -20.87 3.03
CA THR A 140 -4.92 -22.15 2.51
C THR A 140 -4.77 -22.23 0.98
N HIS A 141 -4.65 -21.08 0.32
CA HIS A 141 -4.51 -20.96 -1.11
C HIS A 141 -3.35 -20.02 -1.48
N LEU A 142 -2.71 -20.33 -2.60
CA LEU A 142 -1.64 -19.56 -3.21
C LEU A 142 -2.03 -19.21 -4.65
N ALA A 143 -1.90 -17.95 -5.03
CA ALA A 143 -2.08 -17.48 -6.41
C ALA A 143 -0.74 -17.05 -7.01
N TYR A 144 -0.43 -17.49 -8.22
CA TYR A 144 0.75 -17.10 -8.98
C TYR A 144 0.46 -17.01 -10.48
N PRO A 145 1.16 -16.14 -11.23
CA PRO A 145 0.89 -15.97 -12.65
C PRO A 145 1.52 -17.11 -13.48
N ASP A 146 0.82 -17.51 -14.55
CA ASP A 146 1.41 -18.13 -15.74
C ASP A 146 1.45 -17.08 -16.86
N PRO A 147 2.54 -16.29 -16.95
CA PRO A 147 2.63 -15.20 -17.91
C PRO A 147 2.71 -15.67 -19.36
N SER A 148 3.05 -16.95 -19.59
CA SER A 148 3.12 -17.50 -20.95
C SER A 148 1.75 -17.74 -21.56
N GLN A 149 0.74 -17.95 -20.70
CA GLN A 149 -0.64 -18.21 -21.10
C GLN A 149 -1.59 -17.06 -20.74
N GLY A 150 -1.11 -16.05 -20.00
CA GLY A 150 -1.96 -14.97 -19.49
C GLY A 150 -2.92 -15.42 -18.39
N LEU A 151 -2.61 -16.53 -17.70
CA LEU A 151 -3.45 -17.11 -16.66
C LEU A 151 -2.93 -16.73 -15.27
N ALA A 152 -3.83 -16.74 -14.29
CA ALA A 152 -3.47 -16.88 -12.88
C ALA A 152 -3.78 -18.31 -12.44
N ILE A 153 -2.83 -18.95 -11.76
CA ILE A 153 -3.00 -20.27 -11.17
C ILE A 153 -3.27 -20.08 -9.68
N ILE A 154 -4.37 -20.68 -9.20
CA ILE A 154 -4.70 -20.78 -7.79
C ILE A 154 -4.45 -22.22 -7.38
N GLU A 155 -3.65 -22.43 -6.34
CA GLU A 155 -3.34 -23.73 -5.74
C GLU A 155 -3.89 -23.78 -4.33
N ARG A 156 -4.60 -24.86 -3.97
CA ARG A 156 -4.91 -25.17 -2.58
C ARG A 156 -3.76 -25.93 -1.95
N LEU A 157 -3.22 -25.41 -0.86
CA LEU A 157 -1.99 -25.93 -0.25
C LEU A 157 -2.17 -27.28 0.45
N ALA A 158 -3.39 -27.63 0.85
CA ALA A 158 -3.66 -28.86 1.59
C ALA A 158 -3.48 -30.13 0.73
N ASP A 159 -3.79 -30.05 -0.57
CA ASP A 159 -3.84 -31.19 -1.48
C ASP A 159 -3.15 -30.94 -2.84
N GLY A 160 -2.70 -29.70 -3.10
CA GLY A 160 -2.09 -29.30 -4.36
C GLY A 160 -3.08 -29.17 -5.52
N GLN A 161 -4.38 -29.14 -5.24
CA GLN A 161 -5.40 -28.93 -6.27
C GLN A 161 -5.22 -27.54 -6.89
N THR A 162 -5.23 -27.45 -8.22
CA THR A 162 -5.06 -26.18 -8.93
C THR A 162 -6.26 -25.82 -9.80
N TRP A 163 -6.47 -24.52 -9.97
CA TRP A 163 -7.42 -23.91 -10.89
C TRP A 163 -6.71 -22.83 -11.68
N ALA A 164 -7.02 -22.74 -12.97
CA ALA A 164 -6.48 -21.72 -13.86
C ALA A 164 -7.58 -20.73 -14.23
N ILE A 165 -7.31 -19.45 -14.03
CA ILE A 165 -8.22 -18.34 -14.35
C ILE A 165 -7.58 -17.51 -15.46
N ASP A 166 -8.33 -17.28 -16.55
CA ASP A 166 -7.90 -16.36 -17.60
C ASP A 166 -8.02 -14.91 -17.11
N THR A 167 -6.89 -14.36 -16.65
CA THR A 167 -6.79 -12.97 -16.21
C THR A 167 -6.25 -12.06 -17.32
N GLN A 168 -6.02 -12.57 -18.53
CA GLN A 168 -5.35 -11.88 -19.63
C GLN A 168 -4.00 -11.29 -19.23
N GLY A 169 -3.28 -11.99 -18.35
CA GLY A 169 -1.99 -11.57 -17.79
C GLY A 169 -2.08 -10.57 -16.64
N SER A 170 -3.28 -10.17 -16.22
CA SER A 170 -3.45 -9.29 -15.06
C SER A 170 -3.17 -10.01 -13.74
N SER A 171 -2.61 -9.26 -12.79
CA SER A 171 -2.47 -9.73 -11.42
C SER A 171 -3.82 -9.96 -10.75
N LEU A 172 -3.88 -11.02 -9.95
CA LEU A 172 -5.03 -11.42 -9.16
C LEU A 172 -4.83 -11.05 -7.69
N SER A 173 -5.91 -10.74 -6.98
CA SER A 173 -5.94 -10.62 -5.52
C SER A 173 -7.04 -11.49 -4.92
N PHE A 174 -6.85 -11.95 -3.70
CA PHE A 174 -7.92 -12.61 -2.95
C PHE A 174 -8.88 -11.58 -2.36
N THR A 175 -10.17 -11.95 -2.31
CA THR A 175 -11.17 -11.18 -1.57
C THR A 175 -11.22 -11.65 -0.11
N PRO A 176 -11.62 -10.79 0.84
CA PRO A 176 -11.79 -11.20 2.24
C PRO A 176 -12.82 -12.33 2.41
N ALA A 177 -13.88 -12.33 1.58
CA ALA A 177 -14.93 -13.35 1.58
C ALA A 177 -14.50 -14.72 0.99
N GLY A 178 -13.25 -14.87 0.53
CA GLY A 178 -12.73 -16.14 0.02
C GLY A 178 -12.99 -16.39 -1.47
N GLY A 179 -12.99 -15.34 -2.29
CA GLY A 179 -12.97 -15.41 -3.76
C GLY A 179 -11.75 -14.70 -4.34
N VAL A 180 -11.81 -14.31 -5.60
CA VAL A 180 -10.73 -13.60 -6.30
C VAL A 180 -11.20 -12.43 -7.13
N LEU A 181 -10.32 -11.44 -7.27
CA LEU A 181 -10.53 -10.23 -8.04
C LEU A 181 -9.34 -9.96 -8.95
N TRP A 182 -9.59 -9.51 -10.18
CA TRP A 182 -8.54 -9.03 -11.08
C TRP A 182 -9.05 -7.86 -11.92
N THR A 183 -8.15 -7.11 -12.52
CA THR A 183 -8.50 -5.94 -13.34
C THR A 183 -7.99 -6.14 -14.76
N VAL A 184 -8.90 -6.14 -15.73
CA VAL A 184 -8.56 -6.18 -17.16
C VAL A 184 -8.66 -4.77 -17.72
N SER A 185 -7.60 -4.30 -18.38
CA SER A 185 -7.57 -2.98 -19.01
C SER A 185 -7.73 -3.11 -20.52
N ASP A 186 -8.48 -2.20 -21.14
CA ASP A 186 -8.48 -2.08 -22.60
C ASP A 186 -7.16 -1.46 -23.07
N ALA A 187 -6.27 -2.30 -23.57
CA ALA A 187 -4.93 -1.90 -24.01
C ALA A 187 -4.95 -1.18 -25.37
N GLU A 188 -6.00 -1.36 -26.18
CA GLU A 188 -6.12 -0.77 -27.52
C GLU A 188 -6.52 0.71 -27.45
N LEU A 189 -7.16 1.12 -26.35
CA LEU A 189 -7.52 2.51 -26.11
C LEU A 189 -6.32 3.34 -25.65
N SER A 190 -6.30 4.61 -26.04
CA SER A 190 -5.35 5.59 -25.52
C SER A 190 -5.45 5.68 -23.99
N TRP A 191 -4.37 6.09 -23.32
CA TRP A 191 -4.38 6.23 -21.87
C TRP A 191 -5.57 7.06 -21.36
N GLN A 192 -5.97 8.13 -22.07
CA GLN A 192 -7.12 8.95 -21.66
C GLN A 192 -8.47 8.22 -21.77
N ALA A 193 -8.61 7.34 -22.76
CA ALA A 193 -9.85 6.60 -23.04
C ALA A 193 -9.88 5.21 -22.39
N ARG A 194 -8.78 4.76 -21.79
CA ARG A 194 -8.66 3.44 -21.18
C ARG A 194 -9.72 3.23 -20.10
N THR A 195 -10.43 2.12 -20.25
CA THR A 195 -11.33 1.60 -19.22
C THR A 195 -10.72 0.37 -18.56
N ASN A 196 -11.04 0.19 -17.29
CA ASN A 196 -10.62 -0.94 -16.49
C ASN A 196 -11.87 -1.69 -16.02
N GLN A 197 -11.96 -2.96 -16.40
CA GLN A 197 -12.98 -3.87 -15.92
C GLN A 197 -12.45 -4.61 -14.70
N ILE A 198 -13.12 -4.44 -13.57
CA ILE A 198 -12.85 -5.21 -12.37
C ILE A 198 -13.71 -6.46 -12.43
N TRP A 199 -13.08 -7.62 -12.38
CA TRP A 199 -13.72 -8.93 -12.42
C TRP A 199 -13.71 -9.57 -11.03
N LEU A 200 -14.74 -10.38 -10.75
CA LEU A 200 -14.89 -11.14 -9.52
C LEU A 200 -15.25 -12.59 -9.88
N ALA A 201 -14.64 -13.56 -9.20
CA ALA A 201 -14.96 -14.98 -9.34
C ALA A 201 -14.76 -15.73 -8.00
N ASP A 202 -15.22 -16.97 -7.95
CA ASP A 202 -14.86 -17.92 -6.90
C ASP A 202 -13.40 -18.38 -7.06
N LEU A 203 -12.83 -19.04 -6.04
CA LEU A 203 -11.43 -19.52 -6.06
C LEU A 203 -11.12 -20.49 -7.21
N ASP A 204 -12.13 -21.20 -7.72
CA ASP A 204 -11.98 -22.12 -8.84
C ASP A 204 -12.17 -21.44 -10.21
N GLY A 205 -12.38 -20.11 -10.23
CA GLY A 205 -12.68 -19.33 -11.42
C GLY A 205 -14.14 -19.42 -11.89
N SER A 206 -14.98 -20.20 -11.21
CA SER A 206 -16.40 -20.24 -11.52
C SER A 206 -17.09 -18.93 -11.11
N ASN A 207 -18.30 -18.71 -11.65
CA ASN A 207 -19.10 -17.50 -11.42
C ASN A 207 -18.38 -16.18 -11.77
N ALA A 208 -17.37 -16.24 -12.65
CA ALA A 208 -16.64 -15.08 -13.14
C ALA A 208 -17.58 -14.07 -13.80
N ARG A 209 -17.54 -12.82 -13.33
CA ARG A 209 -18.31 -11.71 -13.90
C ARG A 209 -17.60 -10.39 -13.72
N THR A 210 -17.90 -9.44 -14.61
CA THR A 210 -17.53 -8.04 -14.39
C THR A 210 -18.32 -7.49 -13.20
N LEU A 211 -17.61 -7.01 -12.19
CA LEU A 211 -18.19 -6.31 -11.05
C LEU A 211 -18.51 -4.86 -11.41
N ILE A 212 -17.55 -4.17 -12.04
CA ILE A 212 -17.68 -2.76 -12.45
C ILE A 212 -16.68 -2.43 -13.56
N THR A 213 -17.03 -1.45 -14.40
CA THR A 213 -16.13 -0.84 -15.40
C THR A 213 -15.87 0.59 -15.00
N LEU A 214 -14.59 0.98 -14.87
CA LEU A 214 -14.16 2.30 -14.42
C LEU A 214 -13.31 2.98 -15.49
N GLN A 215 -13.44 4.30 -15.64
CA GLN A 215 -12.55 5.07 -16.50
C GLN A 215 -11.21 5.34 -15.79
N ARG A 216 -10.14 4.70 -16.28
CA ARG A 216 -8.80 4.75 -15.67
C ARG A 216 -8.83 4.51 -14.14
N GLY A 217 -9.72 3.63 -13.70
CA GLY A 217 -9.94 3.36 -12.27
C GLY A 217 -9.33 2.05 -11.80
N SER A 218 -9.22 1.87 -10.50
CA SER A 218 -8.68 0.65 -9.89
C SER A 218 -9.32 0.37 -8.53
N PRO A 219 -9.27 -0.89 -8.06
CA PRO A 219 -9.44 -1.18 -6.64
C PRO A 219 -8.50 -0.32 -5.79
N ALA A 220 -9.00 0.18 -4.66
CA ALA A 220 -8.21 0.97 -3.72
C ALA A 220 -8.04 0.23 -2.38
N ALA A 221 -9.14 -0.28 -1.80
CA ALA A 221 -9.10 -1.01 -0.52
C ALA A 221 -10.38 -1.83 -0.29
N TRP A 222 -10.30 -2.86 0.56
CA TRP A 222 -11.46 -3.58 1.08
C TRP A 222 -12.04 -2.85 2.29
N LEU A 223 -13.31 -2.44 2.25
CA LEU A 223 -13.99 -1.79 3.39
C LEU A 223 -14.74 -2.80 4.26
N SER A 224 -15.23 -3.87 3.63
CA SER A 224 -15.84 -5.01 4.29
C SER A 224 -15.57 -6.26 3.45
N ASP A 225 -16.13 -7.39 3.85
CA ASP A 225 -16.08 -8.61 3.04
C ASP A 225 -16.98 -8.51 1.79
N GLU A 226 -17.87 -7.51 1.77
CA GLU A 226 -18.87 -7.28 0.72
C GLU A 226 -18.72 -5.93 0.01
N GLU A 227 -17.80 -5.06 0.45
CA GLU A 227 -17.63 -3.72 -0.09
C GLU A 227 -16.18 -3.44 -0.48
N LEU A 228 -16.00 -2.99 -1.72
CA LEU A 228 -14.72 -2.56 -2.27
C LEU A 228 -14.73 -1.04 -2.47
N LEU A 229 -13.74 -0.36 -1.91
CA LEU A 229 -13.42 1.01 -2.29
C LEU A 229 -12.68 0.98 -3.63
N VAL A 230 -13.19 1.72 -4.60
CA VAL A 230 -12.56 1.92 -5.90
C VAL A 230 -12.24 3.40 -6.10
N SER A 231 -11.25 3.65 -6.95
CA SER A 231 -10.89 4.98 -7.42
C SER A 231 -11.10 5.06 -8.93
N GLU A 232 -11.58 6.19 -9.42
CA GLU A 232 -11.81 6.46 -10.84
C GLU A 232 -11.34 7.87 -11.18
N SER A 233 -10.71 8.04 -12.35
CA SER A 233 -10.35 9.37 -12.80
C SER A 233 -11.58 10.12 -13.29
N VAL A 234 -11.71 11.39 -12.92
CA VAL A 234 -12.77 12.25 -13.46
C VAL A 234 -12.35 12.77 -14.84
N PRO A 235 -13.22 12.69 -15.88
CA PRO A 235 -12.92 13.28 -17.18
C PRO A 235 -12.61 14.77 -17.07
N ASP A 236 -11.60 15.22 -17.82
CA ASP A 236 -11.17 16.63 -17.91
C ASP A 236 -10.85 17.31 -16.57
N SER A 237 -10.53 16.51 -15.54
CA SER A 237 -10.14 16.96 -14.20
C SER A 237 -8.97 16.12 -13.67
N GLU A 238 -8.21 16.70 -12.74
CA GLU A 238 -7.22 15.97 -11.94
C GLU A 238 -7.86 15.27 -10.72
N ASP A 239 -9.17 15.45 -10.55
CA ASP A 239 -9.93 14.79 -9.50
C ASP A 239 -10.00 13.28 -9.71
N VAL A 240 -10.01 12.60 -8.57
CA VAL A 240 -10.32 11.18 -8.44
C VAL A 240 -11.63 11.06 -7.70
N LEU A 241 -12.55 10.30 -8.29
CA LEU A 241 -13.77 9.87 -7.64
C LEU A 241 -13.48 8.59 -6.86
N LEU A 242 -13.65 8.63 -5.55
CA LEU A 242 -13.71 7.45 -4.72
C LEU A 242 -15.16 6.99 -4.61
N SER A 243 -15.39 5.71 -4.86
CA SER A 243 -16.71 5.09 -4.74
C SER A 243 -16.64 3.77 -4.00
N VAL A 244 -17.72 3.41 -3.31
CA VAL A 244 -17.88 2.09 -2.71
C VAL A 244 -18.75 1.24 -3.60
N VAL A 245 -18.25 0.05 -3.94
CA VAL A 245 -18.91 -0.93 -4.81
C VAL A 245 -19.33 -2.13 -3.96
N SER A 246 -20.61 -2.49 -4.01
CA SER A 246 -21.12 -3.72 -3.43
C SER A 246 -20.69 -4.91 -4.28
N LEU A 247 -20.06 -5.91 -3.66
CA LEU A 247 -19.70 -7.15 -4.32
C LEU A 247 -20.92 -7.94 -4.75
N ALA A 248 -22.08 -7.83 -4.09
CA ALA A 248 -23.24 -8.64 -4.40
C ALA A 248 -23.83 -8.33 -5.78
N ASP A 249 -23.97 -7.06 -6.12
CA ASP A 249 -24.72 -6.61 -7.30
C ASP A 249 -24.00 -5.52 -8.13
N GLY A 250 -22.80 -5.11 -7.73
CA GLY A 250 -22.04 -4.05 -8.42
C GLY A 250 -22.60 -2.64 -8.22
N ARG A 251 -23.61 -2.46 -7.34
CA ARG A 251 -24.10 -1.13 -7.03
C ARG A 251 -23.01 -0.27 -6.44
N THR A 252 -22.99 0.98 -6.88
CA THR A 252 -21.95 1.94 -6.54
C THR A 252 -22.56 3.12 -5.81
N ARG A 253 -21.89 3.60 -4.77
CA ARG A 253 -22.17 4.89 -4.14
C ARG A 253 -20.90 5.74 -4.14
N GLU A 254 -21.05 7.01 -4.52
CA GLU A 254 -19.98 7.99 -4.36
C GLU A 254 -19.61 8.09 -2.88
N PHE A 255 -18.31 8.04 -2.60
CA PHE A 255 -17.77 8.26 -1.27
C PHE A 255 -17.19 9.67 -1.17
N ALA A 256 -16.26 10.00 -2.05
CA ALA A 256 -15.62 11.31 -2.04
C ALA A 256 -15.07 11.66 -3.42
N ARG A 257 -14.90 12.96 -3.67
CA ARG A 257 -14.17 13.47 -4.82
C ARG A 257 -12.95 14.23 -4.34
N LEU A 258 -11.77 13.73 -4.68
CA LEU A 258 -10.50 14.19 -4.12
C LEU A 258 -9.56 14.62 -5.25
N PRO A 259 -8.99 15.83 -5.20
CA PRO A 259 -8.02 16.27 -6.20
C PRO A 259 -6.74 15.46 -6.03
N SER A 260 -6.19 14.94 -7.13
CA SER A 260 -4.86 14.32 -7.16
C SER A 260 -4.60 13.24 -6.10
N PHE A 261 -5.64 12.46 -5.74
CA PHE A 261 -5.57 11.36 -4.77
C PHE A 261 -4.49 10.32 -5.13
N ARG A 262 -3.63 9.96 -4.18
CA ARG A 262 -2.62 8.90 -4.32
C ARG A 262 -2.46 8.11 -3.02
N ASP A 263 -1.94 6.89 -3.15
CA ASP A 263 -1.40 6.07 -2.06
C ASP A 263 -2.36 5.92 -0.86
N GLY A 264 -3.59 5.49 -1.14
CA GLY A 264 -4.59 5.20 -0.11
C GLY A 264 -4.16 4.07 0.83
N LEU A 265 -4.16 4.31 2.13
CA LEU A 265 -3.89 3.31 3.17
C LEU A 265 -5.00 3.30 4.21
N LEU A 266 -5.69 2.17 4.31
CA LEU A 266 -6.79 1.96 5.24
C LEU A 266 -6.27 1.52 6.62
N SER A 267 -6.90 1.99 7.70
CA SER A 267 -6.64 1.52 9.06
C SER A 267 -7.04 0.04 9.22
N PRO A 268 -6.46 -0.69 10.20
CA PRO A 268 -6.78 -2.10 10.41
C PRO A 268 -8.28 -2.34 10.68
N ASP A 269 -8.92 -1.50 11.49
CA ASP A 269 -10.38 -1.48 11.72
C ASP A 269 -11.22 -0.94 10.56
N ARG A 270 -10.60 -0.57 9.43
CA ARG A 270 -11.27 -0.06 8.23
C ARG A 270 -12.03 1.26 8.42
N ARG A 271 -11.78 1.99 9.51
CA ARG A 271 -12.45 3.25 9.82
C ARG A 271 -11.81 4.46 9.14
N TYR A 272 -10.49 4.49 9.01
CA TYR A 272 -9.76 5.64 8.50
C TYR A 272 -9.08 5.32 7.19
N LEU A 273 -9.07 6.28 6.27
CA LEU A 273 -8.25 6.23 5.07
C LEU A 273 -7.26 7.39 5.11
N ILE A 274 -5.98 7.07 4.99
CA ILE A 274 -4.93 8.05 4.73
C ILE A 274 -4.65 8.07 3.25
N PHE A 275 -4.43 9.24 2.69
CA PHE A 275 -4.06 9.41 1.31
C PHE A 275 -3.17 10.64 1.15
N MET A 276 -2.53 10.74 -0.01
CA MET A 276 -1.70 11.86 -0.37
C MET A 276 -2.37 12.71 -1.45
N ILE A 277 -2.27 14.03 -1.29
CA ILE A 277 -2.53 15.01 -2.35
C ILE A 277 -1.18 15.64 -2.72
N ARG A 278 -0.93 15.78 -4.03
CA ARG A 278 0.30 16.38 -4.56
C ARG A 278 0.01 17.16 -5.83
N PHE A 279 0.89 18.13 -6.13
CA PHE A 279 0.83 19.01 -7.31
C PHE A 279 -0.34 19.99 -7.34
N GLU A 280 -1.00 20.23 -6.22
CA GLU A 280 -1.95 21.32 -6.10
C GLU A 280 -1.24 22.67 -6.19
N THR A 281 -1.86 23.61 -6.91
CA THR A 281 -1.35 25.00 -7.01
C THR A 281 -1.40 25.69 -5.65
N ASP A 282 -2.38 25.36 -4.81
CA ASP A 282 -2.43 25.79 -3.42
C ASP A 282 -1.54 24.85 -2.58
N GLU A 283 -0.40 25.37 -2.12
CA GLU A 283 0.58 24.57 -1.40
C GLU A 283 0.03 23.92 -0.13
N PHE A 284 -0.96 24.56 0.52
CA PHE A 284 -1.59 24.05 1.74
C PHE A 284 -2.51 22.84 1.52
N LYS A 285 -2.81 22.51 0.25
CA LYS A 285 -3.55 21.28 -0.10
C LYS A 285 -2.65 20.07 -0.27
N ASN A 286 -1.35 20.29 -0.51
CA ASN A 286 -0.40 19.20 -0.69
C ASN A 286 -0.03 18.59 0.67
N GLY A 287 0.10 17.26 0.72
CA GLY A 287 0.49 16.55 1.92
C GLY A 287 -0.31 15.28 2.15
N LEU A 288 -0.23 14.78 3.39
CA LEU A 288 -0.99 13.63 3.84
C LEU A 288 -2.31 14.07 4.47
N TRP A 289 -3.38 13.36 4.14
CA TRP A 289 -4.73 13.63 4.58
C TRP A 289 -5.34 12.37 5.17
N LEU A 290 -6.14 12.55 6.22
CA LEU A 290 -6.88 11.49 6.91
C LEU A 290 -8.37 11.76 6.76
N VAL A 291 -9.14 10.77 6.33
CA VAL A 291 -10.60 10.82 6.37
C VAL A 291 -11.15 9.71 7.26
N ASP A 292 -12.13 10.06 8.10
CA ASP A 292 -12.93 9.09 8.87
C ASP A 292 -14.10 8.64 7.98
N LEU A 293 -14.06 7.38 7.55
CA LEU A 293 -15.02 6.78 6.63
C LEU A 293 -16.41 6.60 7.28
N GLN A 294 -16.50 6.68 8.61
CA GLN A 294 -17.74 6.54 9.37
C GLN A 294 -18.35 7.88 9.80
N SER A 295 -17.63 8.99 9.63
CA SER A 295 -18.12 10.33 9.98
C SER A 295 -19.07 10.88 8.92
N ASP A 296 -20.22 11.43 9.32
CA ASP A 296 -21.20 12.04 8.40
C ASP A 296 -20.63 13.21 7.58
N SER A 297 -19.63 13.93 8.11
CA SER A 297 -19.03 15.06 7.40
C SER A 297 -18.03 14.64 6.33
N GLN A 298 -17.42 13.45 6.46
CA GLN A 298 -16.35 12.90 5.59
C GLN A 298 -15.26 13.91 5.19
N LEU A 299 -15.08 15.01 5.94
CA LEU A 299 -14.12 16.05 5.60
C LEU A 299 -12.71 15.57 5.92
N PRO A 300 -11.81 15.48 4.94
CA PRO A 300 -10.43 15.11 5.18
C PRO A 300 -9.72 16.12 6.08
N LYS A 301 -8.88 15.64 7.00
CA LYS A 301 -8.04 16.43 7.90
C LYS A 301 -6.58 16.31 7.46
N PRO A 302 -5.82 17.41 7.37
CA PRO A 302 -4.40 17.33 7.05
C PRO A 302 -3.64 16.73 8.24
N LEU A 303 -2.67 15.86 7.96
CA LEU A 303 -1.73 15.35 8.96
C LEU A 303 -0.53 16.30 9.09
N PRO A 304 0.04 16.48 10.29
CA PRO A 304 1.08 17.48 10.54
C PRO A 304 2.48 17.03 10.09
N PHE A 305 2.57 16.00 9.25
CA PHE A 305 3.83 15.43 8.79
C PHE A 305 3.73 14.95 7.33
N PHE A 306 4.88 14.81 6.70
CA PHE A 306 5.04 14.23 5.37
C PHE A 306 6.20 13.24 5.38
N GLY A 307 6.06 12.11 4.70
CA GLY A 307 7.03 11.02 4.70
C GLY A 307 6.37 9.66 4.48
N THR A 308 7.03 8.59 4.93
CA THR A 308 6.42 7.26 4.90
C THR A 308 5.76 6.93 6.23
N TYR A 309 4.68 6.15 6.18
CA TYR A 309 3.86 5.84 7.34
C TYR A 309 3.23 4.45 7.23
N ARG A 310 2.93 3.83 8.37
CA ARG A 310 2.18 2.59 8.50
C ARG A 310 1.28 2.69 9.73
N TRP A 311 0.14 2.02 9.70
CA TRP A 311 -0.66 1.83 10.91
C TRP A 311 0.10 0.96 11.90
N ARG A 312 0.11 1.37 13.17
CA ARG A 312 0.52 0.54 14.29
C ARG A 312 -0.66 -0.26 14.81
N ASP A 313 -1.78 0.42 14.95
CA ASP A 313 -3.08 -0.07 15.37
C ASP A 313 -4.17 0.87 14.82
N ASP A 314 -5.39 0.79 15.34
CA ASP A 314 -6.54 1.56 14.86
C ASP A 314 -6.48 3.07 15.14
N GLN A 315 -5.59 3.51 16.03
CA GLN A 315 -5.52 4.90 16.51
C GLN A 315 -4.13 5.52 16.40
N HIS A 316 -3.11 4.73 16.04
CA HIS A 316 -1.73 5.19 15.98
C HIS A 316 -1.09 4.91 14.62
N LEU A 317 -0.42 5.93 14.11
CA LEU A 317 0.44 5.82 12.93
C LEU A 317 1.89 5.84 13.37
N ILE A 318 2.69 4.94 12.81
CA ILE A 318 4.14 5.08 12.82
C ILE A 318 4.55 5.76 11.53
N TYR A 319 5.43 6.75 11.61
CA TYR A 319 5.93 7.45 10.43
C TYR A 319 7.42 7.80 10.55
N VAL A 320 8.03 7.98 9.38
CA VAL A 320 9.38 8.52 9.21
C VAL A 320 9.25 9.79 8.38
N PRO A 321 9.57 10.96 8.95
CA PRO A 321 9.53 12.23 8.22
C PRO A 321 10.44 12.19 6.99
N PHE A 322 9.99 12.81 5.90
CA PHE A 322 10.87 13.11 4.78
C PHE A 322 11.76 14.30 5.14
N ASP A 323 13.05 14.04 5.32
CA ASP A 323 14.08 15.06 5.50
C ASP A 323 15.27 14.73 4.58
N PRO A 324 15.48 15.48 3.49
CA PRO A 324 16.56 15.21 2.54
C PRO A 324 17.95 15.49 3.12
N ALA A 325 18.06 16.18 4.25
CA ALA A 325 19.32 16.46 4.94
C ALA A 325 19.61 15.45 6.05
N ALA A 326 18.67 14.56 6.38
CA ALA A 326 18.85 13.59 7.45
C ALA A 326 19.90 12.54 7.11
N THR A 327 20.78 12.25 8.07
CA THR A 327 21.79 11.19 7.96
C THR A 327 21.27 9.81 8.39
N GLY A 328 20.00 9.74 8.78
CA GLY A 328 19.31 8.51 9.16
C GLY A 328 17.81 8.76 9.35
N HIS A 329 17.04 7.69 9.41
CA HIS A 329 15.58 7.74 9.50
C HIS A 329 15.12 7.53 10.94
N ILE A 330 14.33 8.48 11.44
CA ILE A 330 13.81 8.45 12.81
C ILE A 330 12.32 8.09 12.78
N PHE A 331 11.94 7.09 13.57
CA PHE A 331 10.54 6.72 13.74
C PHE A 331 9.84 7.57 14.79
N TYR A 332 8.67 8.04 14.42
CA TYR A 332 7.70 8.71 15.28
C TYR A 332 6.41 7.92 15.30
N GLU A 333 5.66 8.06 16.39
CA GLU A 333 4.26 7.67 16.47
C GLU A 333 3.40 8.92 16.51
N TYR A 334 2.31 8.94 15.76
CA TYR A 334 1.27 9.95 15.78
C TYR A 334 -0.02 9.33 16.32
N ASP A 335 -0.55 9.92 17.38
CA ASP A 335 -1.82 9.55 18.01
C ASP A 335 -2.97 10.35 17.38
N LEU A 336 -3.95 9.66 16.80
CA LEU A 336 -5.08 10.29 16.11
C LEU A 336 -6.02 11.05 17.05
N ALA A 337 -6.14 10.62 18.30
CA ALA A 337 -7.07 11.20 19.27
C ALA A 337 -6.55 12.53 19.81
N THR A 338 -5.25 12.60 20.10
CA THR A 338 -4.59 13.79 20.67
C THR A 338 -3.97 14.69 19.61
N GLY A 339 -3.72 14.16 18.41
CA GLY A 339 -3.00 14.84 17.35
C GLY A 339 -1.55 15.13 17.69
N GLN A 340 -0.96 14.37 18.62
CA GLN A 340 0.42 14.54 19.06
C GLN A 340 1.34 13.47 18.46
N SER A 341 2.59 13.86 18.21
CA SER A 341 3.65 12.93 17.82
C SER A 341 4.62 12.70 18.96
N ARG A 342 5.13 11.48 19.09
CA ARG A 342 6.25 11.13 19.97
C ARG A 342 7.31 10.34 19.23
N ARG A 343 8.57 10.49 19.65
CA ARG A 343 9.70 9.73 19.11
C ARG A 343 9.71 8.32 19.71
N LEU A 344 9.94 7.28 18.90
CA LEU A 344 9.87 5.88 19.35
C LEU A 344 11.20 5.33 19.91
N SER A 345 12.34 5.90 19.52
CA SER A 345 13.67 5.45 19.94
C SER A 345 14.58 6.60 20.39
N PRO A 346 14.14 7.46 21.32
CA PRO A 346 14.88 8.68 21.68
C PRO A 346 16.27 8.43 22.27
N ASP A 347 16.50 7.25 22.86
CA ASP A 347 17.71 6.90 23.59
C ASP A 347 18.55 5.83 22.88
N ASN A 348 18.28 5.55 21.59
CA ASN A 348 18.99 4.54 20.81
C ASN A 348 19.67 5.18 19.58
N PRO A 349 20.92 5.66 19.69
CA PRO A 349 21.60 6.38 18.61
C PRO A 349 21.85 5.51 17.37
N GLN A 350 21.93 4.18 17.52
CA GLN A 350 22.10 3.28 16.38
C GLN A 350 20.82 3.20 15.53
N ALA A 351 19.64 3.29 16.16
CA ALA A 351 18.38 3.39 15.42
C ALA A 351 18.31 4.68 14.60
N GLU A 352 19.00 5.74 15.03
CA GLU A 352 19.02 7.03 14.36
C GLU A 352 19.99 7.10 13.18
N SER A 353 20.93 6.16 13.07
CA SER A 353 21.88 6.10 11.94
C SER A 353 21.42 5.15 10.82
N LEU A 354 20.28 4.47 10.99
CA LEU A 354 19.75 3.58 9.96
C LEU A 354 19.04 4.36 8.86
N LEU A 355 19.45 4.12 7.62
CA LEU A 355 18.70 4.53 6.43
C LEU A 355 17.84 3.36 5.97
N ILE A 356 16.57 3.62 5.65
CA ILE A 356 15.63 2.59 5.18
C ILE A 356 15.72 2.50 3.66
N SER A 357 16.00 1.31 3.13
CA SER A 357 15.99 1.07 1.69
C SER A 357 14.57 1.04 1.16
N ASN A 358 14.29 1.74 0.05
CA ASN A 358 13.07 1.58 -0.76
C ASN A 358 11.73 1.59 0.02
N ASN A 359 11.66 2.30 1.15
CA ASN A 359 10.49 2.27 2.03
C ASN A 359 10.12 0.85 2.54
N ASP A 360 11.11 -0.04 2.63
CA ASP A 360 10.96 -1.45 2.96
C ASP A 360 11.04 -1.64 4.48
N TRP A 361 9.95 -1.26 5.14
CA TRP A 361 9.73 -1.49 6.56
C TRP A 361 8.26 -1.82 6.85
N ARG A 362 8.02 -2.54 7.95
CA ARG A 362 6.68 -2.97 8.39
C ARG A 362 6.58 -2.99 9.91
N VAL A 363 5.40 -2.62 10.41
CA VAL A 363 5.01 -2.81 11.80
C VAL A 363 4.49 -4.24 11.97
N SER A 364 4.81 -4.88 13.10
CA SER A 364 4.25 -6.18 13.44
C SER A 364 2.74 -6.08 13.69
N PRO A 365 1.95 -7.15 13.43
CA PRO A 365 0.52 -7.16 13.70
C PRO A 365 0.13 -6.77 15.13
N ASP A 366 0.95 -7.11 16.13
CA ASP A 366 0.75 -6.71 17.53
C ASP A 366 1.12 -5.24 17.82
N GLY A 367 1.65 -4.51 16.83
CA GLY A 367 2.07 -3.12 16.97
C GLY A 367 3.33 -2.92 17.82
N ARG A 368 4.05 -3.98 18.20
CA ARG A 368 5.16 -3.89 19.17
C ARG A 368 6.55 -3.85 18.55
N LYS A 369 6.68 -4.14 17.25
CA LYS A 369 7.97 -4.24 16.57
C LYS A 369 7.92 -3.57 15.21
N ILE A 370 9.07 -3.12 14.74
CA ILE A 370 9.28 -2.66 13.37
C ILE A 370 10.39 -3.51 12.75
N ALA A 371 10.11 -4.12 11.60
CA ALA A 371 11.13 -4.72 10.75
C ALA A 371 11.47 -3.73 9.62
N LEU A 372 12.75 -3.58 9.29
CA LEU A 372 13.19 -2.69 8.20
C LEU A 372 14.42 -3.25 7.49
N VAL A 373 14.54 -2.95 6.20
CA VAL A 373 15.74 -3.21 5.41
C VAL A 373 16.63 -1.97 5.43
N ALA A 374 17.86 -2.12 5.89
CA ALA A 374 18.84 -1.05 5.87
C ALA A 374 19.30 -0.74 4.43
N ALA A 375 19.60 0.52 4.14
CA ALA A 375 20.13 0.94 2.85
C ALA A 375 21.52 0.34 2.59
N ARG A 376 21.72 -0.15 1.35
CA ARG A 376 22.92 -0.88 0.92
C ARG A 376 24.21 -0.06 1.02
N GLY A 377 25.33 -0.76 1.17
CA GLY A 377 26.67 -0.19 1.11
C GLY A 377 27.14 0.37 2.45
N THR A 378 26.52 -0.06 3.54
CA THR A 378 26.93 0.29 4.91
C THR A 378 27.32 -0.97 5.67
N ASP A 379 28.02 -0.83 6.79
CA ASP A 379 28.24 -1.94 7.74
C ASP A 379 26.93 -2.44 8.39
N LEU A 380 25.79 -1.79 8.08
CA LEU A 380 24.47 -2.07 8.60
C LEU A 380 23.58 -2.82 7.59
N ASP A 381 24.11 -3.30 6.47
CA ASP A 381 23.35 -4.03 5.45
C ASP A 381 22.63 -5.26 6.03
N GLY A 382 21.32 -5.37 5.74
CA GLY A 382 20.47 -6.48 6.19
C GLY A 382 19.14 -6.00 6.77
N ILE A 383 18.44 -6.92 7.41
CA ILE A 383 17.16 -6.65 8.08
C ILE A 383 17.40 -6.39 9.56
N TRP A 384 16.74 -5.36 10.05
CA TRP A 384 16.77 -4.95 11.45
C TRP A 384 15.37 -5.01 12.05
N VAL A 385 15.33 -5.30 13.35
CA VAL A 385 14.12 -5.30 14.16
C VAL A 385 14.30 -4.30 15.31
N LEU A 386 13.40 -3.34 15.39
CA LEU A 386 13.25 -2.39 16.49
C LEU A 386 12.07 -2.83 17.36
N GLU A 387 12.34 -3.16 18.62
CA GLU A 387 11.31 -3.40 19.63
C GLU A 387 10.82 -2.04 20.17
N LEU A 388 9.51 -1.86 20.20
CA LEU A 388 8.87 -0.66 20.71
C LEU A 388 8.55 -0.83 22.20
N ALA A 389 8.70 0.25 22.97
CA ALA A 389 8.25 0.25 24.35
C ALA A 389 6.73 -0.07 24.42
N ALA A 390 6.33 -0.88 25.40
CA ALA A 390 4.92 -1.05 25.71
C ALA A 390 4.34 0.32 26.10
N ASN A 391 3.14 0.61 25.59
CA ASN A 391 2.40 1.83 25.94
C ASN A 391 1.96 1.81 27.41
#